data_AF-A0A835I575-F1
#
_entry.id   AF-A0A835I575-F1
#
_cell.length_a   1.000
_cell.length_b   1.000
_cell.length_c   1.000
_cell.angle_alpha   90.00
_cell.angle_beta   90.00
_cell.angle_gamma   90.00
#
_symmetry.space_group_name_H-M   'P 1'
#
loop_
_entity.id
_entity.type
_entity.pdbx_description
1 polymer ?
#
loop_
_entity_poly.entity_id
_entity_poly.type
_entity_poly.pdbx_seq_one_letter_code
_entity_poly.pdbx_strand_id
1 'polypeptide(L)'
;MGERLNDAAQAGDIDTMYKLLSLDPFLFENIDGFPFVQTPLHFAALAGQTSFVMELLNLKPSFIRKLNTEGYSPVHLACLEGHIKMVREILEFDHELGLIKGREWRTPLHCAVINGRVDVVGELLLACSPDCLRALTVRKETVLHLALKYDQIEVFEVLVKRFRAENGEEIVNWEDNEGNTILHLATYRKQFQIIELLLKSNDFCEVVDIDMTNTSGLTALDVLRQHSINEHNNVEIENLLQRVGAAGAHDTVISITTPLSRTTSNSSIEPMIVLEELFQGLPMEKWAKEIENSPSETRSTLMVVAVLIATVTFQVVLSPPGGFSENGNNGLISSALSKGYLAFLILLSIMNSIGFMTSIAMITVLTRRSPLKAPMRIAVLSMVATYLCSITYIDSGSPVIVTVVALLMLTLLLLQWINLKLRSLIKKLL
;
A
#
# COMPACT_ATOMS: atom_id res chain seq x y z
N MET A 1 -12.55 42.17 -10.96
CA MET A 1 -11.87 42.30 -12.28
C MET A 1 -11.21 40.97 -12.67
N GLY A 2 -10.45 40.33 -11.78
CA GLY A 2 -9.94 38.97 -12.00
C GLY A 2 -11.04 37.93 -12.31
N GLU A 3 -12.17 37.96 -11.60
CA GLU A 3 -13.30 37.06 -11.87
C GLU A 3 -13.86 37.24 -13.29
N ARG A 4 -14.05 38.48 -13.75
CA ARG A 4 -14.49 38.79 -15.13
C ARG A 4 -13.49 38.32 -16.20
N LEU A 5 -12.19 38.37 -15.90
CA LEU A 5 -11.15 37.86 -16.81
C LEU A 5 -11.19 36.33 -16.88
N ASN A 6 -11.48 35.67 -15.76
CA ASN A 6 -11.67 34.21 -15.72
C ASN A 6 -12.93 33.80 -16.50
N ASP A 7 -14.03 34.56 -16.37
CA ASP A 7 -15.27 34.33 -17.15
C ASP A 7 -15.00 34.50 -18.65
N ALA A 8 -14.28 35.56 -19.05
CA ALA A 8 -13.87 35.78 -20.44
C ALA A 8 -12.98 34.64 -20.95
N ALA A 9 -12.06 34.15 -20.12
CA ALA A 9 -11.19 33.03 -20.46
C ALA A 9 -11.97 31.71 -20.64
N GLN A 10 -12.96 31.45 -19.79
CA GLN A 10 -13.83 30.28 -19.91
C GLN A 10 -14.71 30.36 -21.17
N ALA A 11 -15.17 31.56 -21.53
CA ALA A 11 -15.96 31.80 -22.75
C ALA A 11 -15.10 31.88 -24.03
N GLY A 12 -13.79 32.07 -23.91
CA GLY A 12 -12.90 32.30 -25.04
C GLY A 12 -13.00 33.70 -25.64
N ASP A 13 -13.50 34.68 -24.88
CA ASP A 13 -13.73 36.06 -25.33
C ASP A 13 -12.45 36.91 -25.25
N ILE A 14 -11.72 36.93 -26.36
CA ILE A 14 -10.48 37.69 -26.53
C ILE A 14 -10.74 39.21 -26.48
N ASP A 15 -11.87 39.69 -27.01
CA ASP A 15 -12.20 41.11 -27.03
C ASP A 15 -12.41 41.64 -25.61
N THR A 16 -13.10 40.88 -24.78
CA THR A 16 -13.28 41.24 -23.36
C THR A 16 -11.96 41.19 -22.60
N MET A 17 -11.05 40.25 -22.90
CA MET A 17 -9.70 40.26 -22.32
C MET A 17 -8.96 41.56 -22.66
N TYR A 18 -8.94 41.99 -23.93
CA TYR A 18 -8.30 43.24 -24.33
C TYR A 18 -8.95 44.49 -23.71
N LYS A 19 -10.29 44.49 -23.57
CA LYS A 19 -11.00 45.57 -22.83
C LYS A 19 -10.62 45.62 -21.36
N LEU A 20 -10.39 44.47 -20.72
CA LEU A 20 -9.95 44.44 -19.32
C LEU A 20 -8.49 44.89 -19.18
N LEU A 21 -7.62 44.54 -20.12
CA LEU A 21 -6.22 44.99 -20.14
C LEU A 21 -6.08 46.50 -20.41
N SER A 22 -6.97 47.09 -21.19
CA SER A 22 -6.97 48.55 -21.39
C SER A 22 -7.45 49.31 -20.14
N LEU A 23 -8.28 48.68 -19.30
CA LEU A 23 -8.70 49.22 -18.01
C LEU A 23 -7.62 49.07 -16.93
N ASP A 24 -6.89 47.96 -16.92
CA ASP A 24 -5.79 47.69 -15.99
C ASP A 24 -4.59 47.03 -16.72
N PRO A 25 -3.57 47.82 -17.11
CA PRO A 25 -2.38 47.31 -17.78
C PRO A 25 -1.52 46.36 -16.92
N PHE A 26 -1.64 46.41 -15.58
CA PHE A 26 -0.85 45.58 -14.67
C PHE A 26 -1.56 44.29 -14.26
N LEU A 27 -2.75 44.03 -14.82
CA LEU A 27 -3.60 42.90 -14.43
C LEU A 27 -2.87 41.55 -14.50
N PHE A 28 -2.10 41.31 -15.56
CA PHE A 28 -1.34 40.06 -15.69
C PHE A 28 -0.15 39.96 -14.74
N GLU A 29 0.59 41.06 -14.53
CA GLU A 29 1.73 41.08 -13.61
C GLU A 29 1.28 40.84 -12.15
N ASN A 30 0.14 41.41 -11.78
CA ASN A 30 -0.46 41.18 -10.47
C ASN A 30 -0.82 39.70 -10.24
N ILE A 31 -1.33 39.01 -11.27
CA ILE A 31 -1.63 37.57 -11.20
C ILE A 31 -0.33 36.75 -11.20
N ASP A 32 0.65 37.12 -12.03
CA ASP A 32 1.92 36.40 -12.15
C ASP A 32 2.77 36.45 -10.87
N GLY A 33 2.60 37.50 -10.05
CA GLY A 33 3.29 37.63 -8.77
C GLY A 33 2.98 36.49 -7.77
N PHE A 34 1.87 35.78 -7.92
CA PHE A 34 1.51 34.67 -7.05
C PHE A 34 2.08 33.34 -7.57
N PRO A 35 2.81 32.55 -6.74
CA PRO A 35 3.42 31.29 -7.20
C PRO A 35 2.38 30.19 -7.47
N PHE A 36 1.36 30.08 -6.61
CA PHE A 36 0.24 29.15 -6.76
C PHE A 36 -1.04 29.95 -6.92
N VAL A 37 -1.61 29.96 -8.12
CA VAL A 37 -2.82 30.72 -8.43
C VAL A 37 -3.54 30.11 -9.61
N GLN A 38 -4.87 30.11 -9.55
CA GLN A 38 -5.71 29.78 -10.69
C GLN A 38 -5.68 30.95 -11.67
N THR A 39 -4.87 30.84 -12.74
CA THR A 39 -4.76 31.87 -13.79
C THR A 39 -5.91 31.76 -14.80
N PRO A 40 -6.21 32.82 -15.58
CA PRO A 40 -7.17 32.76 -16.68
C PRO A 40 -6.86 31.64 -17.68
N LEU A 41 -5.57 31.34 -17.88
CA LEU A 41 -5.13 30.26 -18.77
C LEU A 41 -5.59 28.88 -18.26
N HIS A 42 -5.71 28.66 -16.95
CA HIS A 42 -6.29 27.42 -16.41
C HIS A 42 -7.78 27.29 -16.75
N PHE A 43 -8.55 28.39 -16.65
CA PHE A 43 -9.98 28.40 -16.99
C PHE A 43 -10.20 28.15 -18.48
N ALA A 44 -9.42 28.83 -19.34
CA ALA A 44 -9.46 28.61 -20.79
C ALA A 44 -9.05 27.18 -21.17
N ALA A 45 -8.03 26.62 -20.51
CA ALA A 45 -7.58 25.26 -20.74
C ALA A 45 -8.64 24.22 -20.34
N LEU A 46 -9.30 24.41 -19.19
CA LEU A 46 -10.40 23.54 -18.75
C LEU A 46 -11.58 23.60 -19.73
N ALA A 47 -11.89 24.79 -20.26
CA ALA A 47 -12.99 25.00 -21.21
C ALA A 47 -12.66 24.64 -22.67
N GLY A 48 -11.40 24.32 -23.01
CA GLY A 48 -11.02 23.97 -24.38
C GLY A 48 -10.86 25.17 -25.34
N GLN A 49 -10.74 26.40 -24.81
CA GLN A 49 -10.67 27.63 -25.60
C GLN A 49 -9.29 27.86 -26.23
N THR A 50 -9.00 27.10 -27.29
CA THR A 50 -7.66 27.06 -27.92
C THR A 50 -7.18 28.43 -28.40
N SER A 51 -8.02 29.18 -29.13
CA SER A 51 -7.63 30.51 -29.63
C SER A 51 -7.31 31.50 -28.51
N PHE A 52 -8.08 31.45 -27.42
CA PHE A 52 -7.85 32.29 -26.24
C PHE A 52 -6.54 31.90 -25.54
N VAL A 53 -6.28 30.60 -25.41
CA VAL A 53 -5.02 30.08 -24.85
C VAL A 53 -3.82 30.59 -25.65
N MET A 54 -3.84 30.46 -26.98
CA MET A 54 -2.72 30.90 -27.82
C MET A 54 -2.52 32.42 -27.76
N GLU A 55 -3.60 33.21 -27.75
CA GLU A 55 -3.51 34.65 -27.61
C GLU A 55 -2.94 35.06 -26.25
N LEU A 56 -3.42 34.44 -25.17
CA LEU A 56 -2.93 34.73 -23.82
C LEU A 56 -1.47 34.27 -23.65
N LEU A 57 -1.05 33.18 -24.29
CA LEU A 57 0.35 32.74 -24.34
C LEU A 57 1.25 33.76 -25.04
N ASN A 58 0.79 34.35 -26.16
CA ASN A 58 1.53 35.40 -26.85
C ASN A 58 1.74 36.64 -25.97
N LEU A 59 0.75 36.98 -25.13
CA LEU A 59 0.84 38.14 -24.23
C LEU A 59 1.64 37.85 -22.95
N LYS A 60 1.46 36.66 -22.35
CA LYS A 60 2.05 36.30 -21.06
C LYS A 60 2.41 34.80 -20.99
N PRO A 61 3.56 34.39 -21.57
CA PRO A 61 3.99 32.99 -21.61
C PRO A 61 4.17 32.34 -20.24
N SER A 62 4.50 33.10 -19.19
CA SER A 62 4.75 32.57 -17.84
C SER A 62 3.56 31.80 -17.25
N PHE A 63 2.33 32.13 -17.68
CA PHE A 63 1.11 31.49 -17.19
C PHE A 63 1.01 30.00 -17.51
N ILE A 64 1.66 29.50 -18.57
CA ILE A 64 1.56 28.09 -18.98
C ILE A 64 2.28 27.13 -18.03
N ARG A 65 3.26 27.65 -17.28
CA ARG A 65 4.07 26.88 -16.32
C ARG A 65 3.58 27.02 -14.88
N LYS A 66 2.63 27.93 -14.62
CA LYS A 66 2.04 28.12 -13.29
C LYS A 66 1.20 26.90 -12.91
N LEU A 67 1.27 26.53 -11.63
CA LEU A 67 0.40 25.52 -11.06
C LEU A 67 -0.73 26.21 -10.31
N ASN A 68 -1.95 25.72 -10.48
CA ASN A 68 -3.07 26.15 -9.67
C ASN A 68 -3.04 25.59 -8.24
N THR A 69 -4.07 25.90 -7.46
CA THR A 69 -4.23 25.43 -6.07
C THR A 69 -4.36 23.91 -5.93
N GLU A 70 -4.72 23.21 -7.01
CA GLU A 70 -4.78 21.75 -7.05
C GLU A 70 -3.45 21.11 -7.50
N GLY A 71 -2.49 21.94 -7.91
CA GLY A 71 -1.17 21.53 -8.38
C GLY A 71 -1.13 21.13 -9.85
N TYR A 72 -2.06 21.59 -10.67
CA TYR A 72 -2.11 21.35 -12.12
C TYR A 72 -1.69 22.60 -12.89
N SER A 73 -0.92 22.42 -13.96
CA SER A 73 -0.70 23.48 -14.96
C SER A 73 -1.85 23.49 -15.98
N PRO A 74 -2.00 24.55 -16.80
CA PRO A 74 -3.03 24.56 -17.84
C PRO A 74 -2.93 23.38 -18.81
N VAL A 75 -1.70 22.91 -19.11
CA VAL A 75 -1.48 21.73 -19.99
C VAL A 75 -2.01 20.44 -19.34
N HIS A 76 -1.86 20.29 -18.02
CA HIS A 76 -2.45 19.16 -17.30
C HIS A 76 -3.97 19.17 -17.44
N LEU A 77 -4.61 20.34 -17.27
CA LEU A 77 -6.08 20.47 -17.40
C LEU A 77 -6.54 20.17 -18.83
N ALA A 78 -5.85 20.68 -19.84
CA ALA A 78 -6.16 20.38 -21.24
C ALA A 78 -6.07 18.87 -21.54
N CYS A 79 -5.07 18.18 -20.98
CA CYS A 79 -4.91 16.74 -21.12
C CYS A 79 -5.96 15.94 -20.35
N LEU A 80 -6.35 16.41 -19.16
CA LEU A 80 -7.36 15.81 -18.31
C LEU A 80 -8.75 15.85 -18.98
N GLU A 81 -9.09 16.99 -19.58
CA GLU A 81 -10.38 17.22 -20.25
C GLU A 81 -10.45 16.65 -21.67
N GLY A 82 -9.32 16.36 -22.30
CA GLY A 82 -9.28 15.74 -23.63
C GLY A 82 -9.19 16.74 -24.79
N HIS A 83 -8.68 17.95 -24.58
CA HIS A 83 -8.63 19.00 -25.58
C HIS A 83 -7.44 18.83 -26.55
N ILE A 84 -7.52 17.83 -27.43
CA ILE A 84 -6.47 17.38 -28.36
C ILE A 84 -5.81 18.55 -29.12
N LYS A 85 -6.63 19.39 -29.78
CA LYS A 85 -6.15 20.52 -30.59
C LYS A 85 -5.33 21.50 -29.76
N MET A 86 -5.80 21.82 -28.56
CA MET A 86 -5.10 22.71 -27.65
C MET A 86 -3.78 22.11 -27.18
N VAL A 87 -3.77 20.84 -26.81
CA VAL A 87 -2.54 20.15 -26.38
C VAL A 87 -1.49 20.19 -27.48
N ARG A 88 -1.88 19.94 -28.74
CA ARG A 88 -0.98 20.04 -29.89
C ARG A 88 -0.39 21.44 -30.03
N GLU A 89 -1.23 22.48 -30.09
CA GLU A 89 -0.76 23.87 -30.27
C GLU A 89 0.13 24.34 -29.11
N ILE A 90 -0.16 23.92 -27.87
CA ILE A 90 0.69 24.19 -26.70
C ILE A 90 2.06 23.52 -26.84
N LEU A 91 2.11 22.26 -27.28
CA LEU A 91 3.37 21.53 -27.43
C LEU A 91 4.20 22.00 -28.63
N GLU A 92 3.54 22.49 -29.70
CA GLU A 92 4.19 23.19 -30.81
C GLU A 92 4.84 24.51 -30.35
N PHE A 93 4.24 25.18 -29.35
CA PHE A 93 4.83 26.36 -28.73
C PHE A 93 6.05 26.00 -27.87
N ASP A 94 5.96 24.95 -27.06
CA ASP A 94 7.05 24.49 -26.20
C ASP A 94 6.90 22.99 -25.83
N HIS A 95 7.72 22.14 -26.43
CA HIS A 95 7.69 20.68 -26.22
C HIS A 95 8.02 20.26 -24.77
N GLU A 96 8.79 21.07 -24.02
CA GLU A 96 9.14 20.78 -22.62
C GLU A 96 7.91 20.85 -21.69
N LEU A 97 6.81 21.46 -22.15
CA LEU A 97 5.57 21.52 -21.39
C LEU A 97 4.96 20.12 -21.14
N GLY A 98 5.28 19.14 -21.99
CA GLY A 98 4.93 17.74 -21.80
C GLY A 98 5.60 17.05 -20.61
N LEU A 99 6.67 17.64 -20.07
CA LEU A 99 7.43 17.11 -18.93
C LEU A 99 7.16 17.87 -17.62
N ILE A 100 6.29 18.89 -17.64
CA ILE A 100 5.98 19.64 -16.42
C ILE A 100 5.41 18.71 -15.37
N LYS A 101 5.98 18.77 -14.16
CA LYS A 101 5.50 18.01 -13.01
C LYS A 101 4.53 18.84 -12.19
N GLY A 102 3.28 18.40 -12.15
CA GLY A 102 2.25 18.89 -11.24
C GLY A 102 2.25 18.16 -9.90
N ARG A 103 1.08 18.11 -9.27
CA ARG A 103 0.81 17.39 -8.03
C ARG A 103 1.25 15.92 -8.14
N GLU A 104 1.87 15.40 -7.08
CA GLU A 104 2.40 14.02 -7.03
C GLU A 104 3.42 13.70 -8.13
N TRP A 105 4.09 14.73 -8.66
CA TRP A 105 5.02 14.62 -9.80
C TRP A 105 4.39 14.02 -11.06
N ARG A 106 3.07 14.15 -11.19
CA ARG A 106 2.38 13.75 -12.41
C ARG A 106 2.73 14.71 -13.54
N THR A 107 2.87 14.16 -14.73
CA THR A 107 3.05 14.92 -15.97
C THR A 107 1.72 14.98 -16.73
N PRO A 108 1.58 15.82 -17.76
CA PRO A 108 0.39 15.83 -18.61
C PRO A 108 0.04 14.44 -19.17
N LEU A 109 1.04 13.63 -19.53
CA LEU A 109 0.84 12.24 -19.97
C LEU A 109 0.23 11.37 -18.87
N HIS A 110 0.71 11.46 -17.63
CA HIS A 110 0.09 10.74 -16.51
C HIS A 110 -1.39 11.14 -16.34
N CYS A 111 -1.74 12.42 -16.46
CA CYS A 111 -3.12 12.89 -16.37
C CYS A 111 -4.01 12.36 -17.51
N ALA A 112 -3.52 12.39 -18.76
CA ALA A 112 -4.24 11.84 -19.91
C ALA A 112 -4.50 10.33 -19.74
N VAL A 113 -3.50 9.60 -19.24
CA VAL A 113 -3.60 8.15 -18.97
C VAL A 113 -4.61 7.86 -17.87
N ILE A 114 -4.56 8.55 -16.73
CA ILE A 114 -5.51 8.34 -15.61
C ILE A 114 -6.96 8.50 -16.08
N ASN A 115 -7.22 9.46 -16.97
CA ASN A 115 -8.56 9.76 -17.49
C ASN A 115 -8.95 9.00 -18.76
N GLY A 116 -8.10 8.09 -19.25
CA GLY A 116 -8.42 7.27 -20.43
C GLY A 116 -8.49 8.06 -21.74
N ARG A 117 -7.80 9.20 -21.85
CA ARG A 117 -7.85 10.06 -23.05
C ARG A 117 -6.93 9.52 -24.15
N VAL A 118 -7.33 8.44 -24.83
CA VAL A 118 -6.52 7.73 -25.84
C VAL A 118 -5.95 8.66 -26.90
N ASP A 119 -6.78 9.55 -27.46
CA ASP A 119 -6.34 10.47 -28.51
C ASP A 119 -5.30 11.48 -28.03
N VAL A 120 -5.48 12.01 -26.82
CA VAL A 120 -4.51 12.93 -26.19
C VAL A 120 -3.21 12.21 -25.87
N VAL A 121 -3.28 10.96 -25.40
CA VAL A 121 -2.10 10.12 -25.21
C VAL A 121 -1.37 9.96 -26.54
N GLY A 122 -2.08 9.65 -27.62
CA GLY A 122 -1.49 9.58 -28.96
C GLY A 122 -0.74 10.85 -29.36
N GLU A 123 -1.36 12.02 -29.21
CA GLU A 123 -0.71 13.30 -29.50
C GLU A 123 0.50 13.57 -28.60
N LEU A 124 0.40 13.30 -27.29
CA LEU A 124 1.51 13.50 -26.35
C LEU A 124 2.70 12.61 -26.71
N LEU A 125 2.47 11.36 -27.11
CA LEU A 125 3.53 10.44 -27.53
C LEU A 125 4.18 10.85 -28.86
N LEU A 126 3.47 11.60 -29.71
CA LEU A 126 4.01 12.13 -30.96
C LEU A 126 4.78 13.44 -30.75
N ALA A 127 4.28 14.32 -29.89
CA ALA A 127 4.77 15.68 -29.74
C ALA A 127 5.75 15.87 -28.57
N CYS A 128 5.76 15.00 -27.56
CA CYS A 128 6.72 15.07 -26.44
C CYS A 128 8.00 14.29 -26.73
N SER A 129 9.07 14.61 -26.00
CA SER A 129 10.28 13.80 -26.00
C SER A 129 10.01 12.39 -25.44
N PRO A 130 10.80 11.37 -25.83
CA PRO A 130 10.75 10.01 -25.27
C PRO A 130 10.81 9.96 -23.73
N ASP A 131 11.43 10.97 -23.11
CA ASP A 131 11.55 11.09 -21.66
C ASP A 131 10.19 11.14 -20.94
N CYS A 132 9.11 11.53 -21.64
CA CYS A 132 7.77 11.55 -21.06
C CYS A 132 7.30 10.16 -20.61
N LEU A 133 7.74 9.10 -21.29
CA LEU A 133 7.44 7.70 -20.95
C LEU A 133 8.20 7.21 -19.72
N ARG A 134 9.39 7.79 -19.48
CA ARG A 134 10.27 7.46 -18.35
C ARG A 134 9.95 8.28 -17.09
N ALA A 135 9.05 9.24 -17.20
CA ALA A 135 8.64 10.06 -16.07
C ALA A 135 7.96 9.20 -14.99
N LEU A 136 8.33 9.44 -13.73
CA LEU A 136 7.79 8.74 -12.57
C LEU A 136 7.02 9.69 -11.67
N THR A 137 5.94 9.18 -11.08
CA THR A 137 5.24 9.88 -9.99
C THR A 137 6.04 9.83 -8.68
N VAL A 138 5.59 10.55 -7.65
CA VAL A 138 6.16 10.46 -6.29
C VAL A 138 6.12 9.01 -5.74
N ARG A 139 5.19 8.19 -6.24
CA ARG A 139 5.06 6.78 -5.86
C ARG A 139 5.89 5.83 -6.72
N LYS A 140 6.81 6.37 -7.55
CA LYS A 140 7.56 5.63 -8.57
C LYS A 140 6.67 4.87 -9.57
N GLU A 141 5.42 5.30 -9.74
CA GLU A 141 4.52 4.69 -10.72
C GLU A 141 4.90 5.21 -12.12
N THR A 142 5.04 4.29 -13.09
CA THR A 142 5.13 4.63 -14.52
C THR A 142 3.73 4.87 -15.10
N VAL A 143 3.66 5.40 -16.33
CA VAL A 143 2.39 5.52 -17.08
C VAL A 143 1.68 4.17 -17.26
N LEU A 144 2.42 3.07 -17.39
CA LEU A 144 1.84 1.72 -17.45
C LEU A 144 1.18 1.33 -16.13
N HIS A 145 1.82 1.58 -14.98
CA HIS A 145 1.22 1.34 -13.66
C HIS A 145 -0.09 2.10 -13.50
N LEU A 146 -0.15 3.36 -13.94
CA LEU A 146 -1.38 4.16 -13.87
C LEU A 146 -2.46 3.62 -14.80
N ALA A 147 -2.12 3.25 -16.04
CA ALA A 147 -3.09 2.66 -16.96
C ALA A 147 -3.75 1.41 -16.36
N LEU A 148 -2.98 0.54 -15.71
CA LEU A 148 -3.52 -0.65 -15.02
C LEU A 148 -4.37 -0.28 -13.80
N LYS A 149 -3.88 0.62 -12.96
CA LYS A 149 -4.56 1.06 -11.74
C LYS A 149 -5.94 1.64 -12.01
N TYR A 150 -6.07 2.41 -13.10
CA TYR A 150 -7.30 3.07 -13.52
C TYR A 150 -8.08 2.29 -14.60
N ASP A 151 -7.70 1.05 -14.90
CA ASP A 151 -8.40 0.14 -15.84
C ASP A 151 -8.51 0.66 -17.28
N GLN A 152 -7.45 1.31 -17.77
CA GLN A 152 -7.40 1.96 -19.07
C GLN A 152 -6.73 1.05 -20.11
N ILE A 153 -7.45 -0.01 -20.51
CA ILE A 153 -6.94 -1.08 -21.41
C ILE A 153 -6.51 -0.52 -22.77
N GLU A 154 -7.34 0.30 -23.41
CA GLU A 154 -7.04 0.88 -24.73
C GLU A 154 -5.79 1.77 -24.69
N VAL A 155 -5.66 2.60 -23.64
CA VAL A 155 -4.47 3.43 -23.43
C VAL A 155 -3.23 2.55 -23.20
N PHE A 156 -3.37 1.47 -22.43
CA PHE A 156 -2.30 0.53 -22.18
C PHE A 156 -1.77 -0.08 -23.49
N GLU A 157 -2.65 -0.52 -24.38
CA GLU A 157 -2.26 -1.06 -25.69
C GLU A 157 -1.49 -0.03 -26.56
N VAL A 158 -1.94 1.23 -26.56
CA VAL A 158 -1.26 2.31 -27.29
C VAL A 158 0.13 2.59 -26.70
N LEU A 159 0.23 2.67 -25.37
CA LEU A 159 1.50 2.86 -24.68
C LEU A 159 2.47 1.73 -25.02
N VAL A 160 2.02 0.48 -24.91
CA VAL A 160 2.81 -0.72 -25.20
C VAL A 160 3.37 -0.71 -26.63
N LYS A 161 2.55 -0.36 -27.62
CA LYS A 161 3.00 -0.21 -29.02
C LYS A 161 4.09 0.85 -29.15
N ARG A 162 3.98 1.95 -28.38
CA ARG A 162 4.98 3.03 -28.40
C ARG A 162 6.28 2.65 -27.70
N PHE A 163 6.22 1.99 -26.54
CA PHE A 163 7.42 1.52 -25.82
C PHE A 163 8.29 0.60 -26.70
N ARG A 164 7.67 -0.24 -27.52
CA ARG A 164 8.35 -1.08 -28.50
C ARG A 164 9.11 -0.25 -29.55
N ALA A 165 8.48 0.80 -30.07
CA ALA A 165 9.10 1.64 -31.09
C ALA A 165 10.33 2.41 -30.58
N GLU A 166 10.41 2.66 -29.27
CA GLU A 166 11.49 3.42 -28.63
C GLU A 166 12.49 2.54 -27.87
N ASN A 167 12.43 1.21 -28.00
CA ASN A 167 13.24 0.25 -27.23
C ASN A 167 13.18 0.46 -25.70
N GLY A 168 12.04 0.93 -25.20
CA GLY A 168 11.81 1.26 -23.78
C GLY A 168 11.34 0.06 -22.94
N GLU A 169 11.62 -1.15 -23.37
CA GLU A 169 11.07 -2.39 -22.81
C GLU A 169 11.51 -2.62 -21.35
N GLU A 170 12.65 -2.06 -20.93
CA GLU A 170 13.13 -2.06 -19.54
C GLU A 170 12.09 -1.52 -18.53
N ILE A 171 11.26 -0.56 -18.96
CA ILE A 171 10.31 0.17 -18.11
C ILE A 171 9.16 -0.72 -17.63
N VAL A 172 8.93 -1.85 -18.31
CA VAL A 172 7.90 -2.84 -17.97
C VAL A 172 8.15 -3.50 -16.61
N ASN A 173 9.43 -3.70 -16.24
CA ASN A 173 9.83 -4.33 -14.98
C ASN A 173 10.11 -3.33 -13.86
N TRP A 174 9.95 -2.03 -14.10
CA TRP A 174 10.14 -1.05 -13.04
C TRP A 174 9.10 -1.24 -11.94
N GLU A 175 9.56 -1.06 -10.71
CA GLU A 175 8.74 -1.24 -9.51
C GLU A 175 8.19 0.10 -9.02
N ASP A 176 6.95 0.09 -8.56
CA ASP A 176 6.40 1.18 -7.77
C ASP A 176 6.99 1.22 -6.35
N ASN A 177 6.55 2.16 -5.51
CA ASN A 177 7.01 2.29 -4.12
C ASN A 177 6.72 1.06 -3.24
N GLU A 178 5.80 0.20 -3.63
CA GLU A 178 5.44 -1.04 -2.94
C GLU A 178 6.19 -2.25 -3.52
N GLY A 179 7.08 -2.04 -4.50
CA GLY A 179 7.80 -3.11 -5.19
C GLY A 179 6.94 -3.82 -6.24
N ASN A 180 5.74 -3.33 -6.54
CA ASN A 180 4.86 -3.98 -7.50
C ASN A 180 5.31 -3.61 -8.92
N THR A 181 5.48 -4.62 -9.76
CA THR A 181 5.59 -4.44 -11.21
C THR A 181 4.20 -4.34 -11.85
N ILE A 182 4.14 -4.03 -13.15
CA ILE A 182 2.86 -4.00 -13.87
C ILE A 182 2.14 -5.37 -13.85
N LEU A 183 2.90 -6.48 -13.78
CA LEU A 183 2.31 -7.82 -13.69
C LEU A 183 1.64 -8.05 -12.32
N HIS A 184 2.24 -7.57 -11.23
CA HIS A 184 1.60 -7.60 -9.90
C HIS A 184 0.29 -6.82 -9.88
N LEU A 185 0.26 -5.64 -10.51
CA LEU A 185 -0.97 -4.84 -10.58
C LEU A 185 -2.04 -5.48 -11.46
N ALA A 186 -1.68 -5.99 -12.64
CA ALA A 186 -2.61 -6.64 -13.56
C ALA A 186 -3.23 -7.90 -12.93
N THR A 187 -2.43 -8.70 -12.21
CA THR A 187 -2.90 -9.90 -11.50
C THR A 187 -3.78 -9.55 -10.31
N TYR A 188 -3.38 -8.59 -9.47
CA TYR A 188 -4.19 -8.09 -8.35
C TYR A 188 -5.56 -7.58 -8.81
N ARG A 189 -5.60 -6.87 -9.95
CA ARG A 189 -6.83 -6.33 -10.55
C ARG A 189 -7.59 -7.34 -11.40
N LYS A 190 -7.05 -8.55 -11.61
CA LYS A 190 -7.61 -9.63 -12.43
C LYS A 190 -7.88 -9.21 -13.89
N GLN A 191 -7.01 -8.37 -14.45
CA GLN A 191 -7.12 -7.86 -15.82
C GLN A 191 -6.62 -8.90 -16.83
N PHE A 192 -7.41 -9.96 -17.07
CA PHE A 192 -7.03 -11.09 -17.93
C PHE A 192 -6.53 -10.67 -19.31
N GLN A 193 -7.21 -9.73 -19.99
CA GLN A 193 -6.82 -9.25 -21.32
C GLN A 193 -5.41 -8.66 -21.34
N ILE A 194 -5.04 -7.89 -20.31
CA ILE A 194 -3.72 -7.30 -20.18
C ILE A 194 -2.68 -8.37 -19.87
N ILE A 195 -2.99 -9.31 -18.98
CA ILE A 195 -2.10 -10.42 -18.65
C ILE A 195 -1.85 -11.29 -19.89
N GLU A 196 -2.89 -11.56 -20.67
CA GLU A 196 -2.76 -12.27 -21.95
C GLU A 196 -1.89 -11.48 -22.93
N LEU A 197 -2.09 -10.16 -23.06
CA LEU A 197 -1.25 -9.31 -23.90
C LEU A 197 0.22 -9.32 -23.46
N LEU A 198 0.49 -9.28 -22.14
CA LEU A 198 1.85 -9.29 -21.60
C LEU A 198 2.55 -10.65 -21.74
N LEU A 199 1.83 -11.76 -21.55
CA LEU A 199 2.42 -13.09 -21.42
C LEU A 199 2.29 -13.98 -22.66
N LYS A 200 1.24 -13.80 -23.47
CA LYS A 200 0.97 -14.64 -24.65
C LYS A 200 1.51 -14.03 -25.93
N SER A 201 1.64 -12.71 -26.00
CA SER A 201 2.36 -12.12 -27.12
C SER A 201 3.85 -12.47 -26.96
N ASN A 202 4.46 -13.01 -28.02
CA ASN A 202 5.92 -13.26 -28.08
C ASN A 202 6.74 -11.97 -27.87
N ASP A 203 6.06 -10.82 -27.80
CA ASP A 203 6.66 -9.50 -27.77
C ASP A 203 7.07 -9.05 -26.35
N PHE A 204 6.46 -9.58 -25.29
CA PHE A 204 6.78 -9.20 -23.89
C PHE A 204 7.12 -10.38 -22.98
N CYS A 205 6.83 -11.61 -23.41
CA CYS A 205 7.11 -12.80 -22.62
C CYS A 205 8.60 -12.96 -22.24
N GLU A 206 9.52 -12.44 -23.04
CA GLU A 206 10.96 -12.46 -22.74
C GLU A 206 11.43 -11.28 -21.89
N VAL A 207 10.68 -10.18 -21.87
CA VAL A 207 11.05 -8.95 -21.16
C VAL A 207 10.45 -8.95 -19.75
N VAL A 208 9.19 -9.34 -19.60
CA VAL A 208 8.48 -9.32 -18.31
C VAL A 208 9.11 -10.34 -17.38
N ASP A 209 9.72 -9.88 -16.30
CA ASP A 209 10.21 -10.77 -15.26
C ASP A 209 9.05 -11.18 -14.34
N ILE A 210 8.70 -12.46 -14.42
CA ILE A 210 7.50 -13.05 -13.81
C ILE A 210 7.73 -13.36 -12.34
N ASP A 211 8.98 -13.63 -11.96
CA ASP A 211 9.36 -14.10 -10.63
C ASP A 211 9.85 -12.95 -9.73
N MET A 212 9.74 -11.70 -10.18
CA MET A 212 9.97 -10.52 -9.34
C MET A 212 9.04 -10.57 -8.12
N THR A 213 9.57 -10.16 -6.98
CA THR A 213 8.82 -10.09 -5.73
C THR A 213 8.62 -8.64 -5.32
N ASN A 214 7.42 -8.32 -4.85
CA ASN A 214 7.18 -7.01 -4.29
C ASN A 214 7.82 -6.84 -2.90
N THR A 215 7.66 -5.67 -2.27
CA THR A 215 8.19 -5.41 -0.92
C THR A 215 7.64 -6.34 0.17
N SER A 216 6.56 -7.07 -0.12
CA SER A 216 5.99 -8.10 0.76
C SER A 216 6.60 -9.49 0.56
N GLY A 217 7.49 -9.65 -0.43
CA GLY A 217 8.13 -10.92 -0.81
C GLY A 217 7.23 -11.84 -1.63
N LEU A 218 6.23 -11.29 -2.32
CA LEU A 218 5.23 -12.05 -3.08
C LEU A 218 5.47 -11.87 -4.58
N THR A 219 5.41 -12.95 -5.35
CA THR A 219 5.34 -12.86 -6.82
C THR A 219 3.93 -12.51 -7.27
N ALA A 220 3.75 -12.19 -8.56
CA ALA A 220 2.43 -11.93 -9.13
C ALA A 220 1.47 -13.14 -8.97
N LEU A 221 2.00 -14.37 -9.01
CA LEU A 221 1.24 -15.59 -8.74
C LEU A 221 0.79 -15.68 -7.27
N ASP A 222 1.67 -15.33 -6.34
CA ASP A 222 1.35 -15.32 -4.91
C ASP A 222 0.30 -14.24 -4.57
N VAL A 223 0.39 -13.07 -5.22
CA VAL A 223 -0.61 -12.00 -5.07
C VAL A 223 -2.00 -12.46 -5.52
N LEU A 224 -2.09 -13.19 -6.63
CA LEU A 224 -3.34 -13.77 -7.11
C LEU A 224 -3.93 -14.76 -6.09
N ARG A 225 -3.08 -15.63 -5.52
CA ARG A 225 -3.50 -16.64 -4.54
C ARG A 225 -3.94 -16.04 -3.20
N GLN A 226 -3.29 -14.97 -2.74
CA GLN A 226 -3.62 -14.33 -1.46
C GLN A 226 -4.98 -13.62 -1.48
N HIS A 227 -5.39 -13.08 -2.64
CA HIS A 227 -6.63 -12.31 -2.80
C HIS A 227 -7.78 -13.15 -3.39
N SER A 228 -7.63 -14.48 -3.42
CA SER A 228 -8.53 -15.41 -4.08
C SER A 228 -9.60 -15.98 -3.14
N ILE A 229 -10.84 -15.50 -3.29
CA ILE A 229 -12.05 -16.27 -2.98
C ILE A 229 -12.71 -16.60 -4.33
N ASN A 230 -12.53 -17.83 -4.81
CA ASN A 230 -13.24 -18.52 -5.90
C ASN A 230 -13.92 -17.67 -7.00
N GLU A 231 -13.15 -17.19 -7.99
CA GLU A 231 -13.68 -16.63 -9.24
C GLU A 231 -13.09 -17.37 -10.46
N HIS A 232 -13.89 -17.56 -11.52
CA HIS A 232 -13.53 -18.32 -12.73
C HIS A 232 -12.31 -17.73 -13.47
N ASN A 233 -12.22 -16.39 -13.52
CA ASN A 233 -11.10 -15.68 -14.14
C ASN A 233 -9.76 -15.98 -13.44
N ASN A 234 -9.77 -16.31 -12.14
CA ASN A 234 -8.53 -16.61 -11.41
C ASN A 234 -7.88 -17.90 -11.91
N VAL A 235 -8.69 -18.90 -12.28
CA VAL A 235 -8.18 -20.19 -12.78
C VAL A 235 -7.51 -20.00 -14.14
N GLU A 236 -8.07 -19.17 -15.01
CA GLU A 236 -7.48 -18.87 -16.30
C GLU A 236 -6.18 -18.06 -16.16
N ILE A 237 -6.15 -17.06 -15.27
CA ILE A 237 -4.95 -16.26 -14.98
C ILE A 237 -3.85 -17.13 -14.34
N GLU A 238 -4.20 -17.98 -13.36
CA GLU A 238 -3.26 -18.90 -12.73
C GLU A 238 -2.68 -19.89 -13.77
N ASN A 239 -3.53 -20.45 -14.62
CA ASN A 239 -3.09 -21.33 -15.71
C ASN A 239 -2.18 -20.61 -16.72
N LEU A 240 -2.43 -19.32 -17.00
CA LEU A 240 -1.55 -18.52 -17.86
C LEU A 240 -0.19 -18.31 -17.21
N LEU A 241 -0.15 -17.86 -15.95
CA LEU A 241 1.10 -17.64 -15.22
C LEU A 241 1.92 -18.93 -15.09
N GLN A 242 1.29 -20.03 -14.70
CA GLN A 242 1.97 -21.34 -14.57
C GLN A 242 2.50 -21.85 -15.91
N ARG A 243 1.79 -21.61 -17.03
CA ARG A 243 2.25 -22.03 -18.37
C ARG A 243 3.54 -21.35 -18.79
N VAL A 244 3.74 -20.10 -18.37
CA VAL A 244 4.97 -19.34 -18.66
C VAL A 244 6.08 -19.63 -17.62
N GLY A 245 5.81 -20.50 -16.64
CA GLY A 245 6.80 -20.94 -15.65
C GLY A 245 6.85 -20.09 -14.39
N ALA A 246 5.84 -19.24 -14.13
CA ALA A 246 5.75 -18.46 -12.90
C ALA A 246 5.84 -19.38 -11.68
N ALA A 247 6.83 -19.15 -10.82
CA ALA A 247 6.96 -19.86 -9.57
C ALA A 247 6.46 -18.98 -8.41
N GLY A 248 5.90 -19.62 -7.38
CA GLY A 248 5.67 -18.90 -6.11
C GLY A 248 7.02 -18.51 -5.50
N ALA A 249 7.07 -17.42 -4.74
CA ALA A 249 8.30 -17.00 -4.03
C ALA A 249 8.85 -18.12 -3.11
N HIS A 250 8.00 -19.04 -2.69
CA HIS A 250 8.37 -20.21 -1.88
C HIS A 250 8.84 -21.43 -2.69
N ASP A 251 8.56 -21.48 -4.00
CA ASP A 251 8.94 -22.59 -4.89
C ASP A 251 10.31 -22.36 -5.55
N THR A 252 10.70 -21.10 -5.76
CA THR A 252 11.99 -20.72 -6.37
C THR A 252 13.20 -21.05 -5.48
N VAL A 253 13.04 -21.06 -4.16
CA VAL A 253 14.11 -21.40 -3.20
C VAL A 253 14.51 -22.89 -3.29
N ILE A 254 13.64 -23.76 -3.84
CA ILE A 254 13.88 -25.21 -3.92
C ILE A 254 14.64 -25.60 -5.20
N SER A 255 14.74 -24.73 -6.21
CA SER A 255 15.27 -25.10 -7.54
C SER A 255 16.76 -24.87 -7.76
N ILE A 256 17.51 -24.35 -6.78
CA ILE A 256 18.99 -24.37 -6.81
C ILE A 256 19.48 -25.50 -5.90
N THR A 257 19.27 -26.75 -6.28
CA THR A 257 20.20 -27.85 -5.94
C THR A 257 19.77 -29.13 -6.63
N THR A 258 20.59 -29.63 -7.56
CA THR A 258 20.68 -31.06 -7.84
C THR A 258 22.18 -31.42 -7.96
N PRO A 259 22.58 -32.69 -7.79
CA PRO A 259 22.58 -33.39 -6.50
C PRO A 259 23.93 -34.11 -6.24
N LEU A 260 24.39 -34.26 -4.99
CA LEU A 260 25.41 -35.28 -4.68
C LEU A 260 25.41 -35.75 -3.21
N SER A 261 25.06 -37.03 -3.05
CA SER A 261 25.53 -38.04 -2.08
C SER A 261 25.69 -37.75 -0.57
N ARG A 262 25.00 -38.59 0.23
CA ARG A 262 25.46 -39.38 1.43
C ARG A 262 26.81 -38.93 2.04
N THR A 263 26.99 -38.68 3.33
CA THR A 263 26.71 -39.41 4.61
C THR A 263 27.40 -38.51 5.68
N THR A 264 27.05 -38.38 6.97
CA THR A 264 27.05 -39.34 8.09
C THR A 264 26.83 -38.52 9.38
N SER A 265 26.12 -39.10 10.35
CA SER A 265 26.26 -38.97 11.82
C SER A 265 27.03 -37.78 12.43
N ASN A 266 26.38 -36.98 13.29
CA ASN A 266 26.44 -37.16 14.75
C ASN A 266 25.81 -35.97 15.51
N SER A 267 25.18 -36.33 16.61
CA SER A 267 24.57 -35.50 17.65
C SER A 267 25.50 -34.44 18.26
N SER A 268 24.93 -33.27 18.59
CA SER A 268 24.67 -32.79 19.98
C SER A 268 24.83 -31.27 20.12
N ILE A 269 23.93 -30.67 20.92
CA ILE A 269 23.91 -29.27 21.43
C ILE A 269 23.40 -28.29 20.36
N GLU A 270 22.21 -27.66 20.45
CA GLU A 270 21.72 -26.70 21.45
C GLU A 270 20.18 -26.59 21.47
N PRO A 271 19.50 -26.48 22.63
CA PRO A 271 18.10 -26.07 22.69
C PRO A 271 18.02 -24.52 22.72
N MET A 272 18.43 -23.85 21.63
CA MET A 272 18.37 -22.38 21.55
C MET A 272 18.25 -21.85 20.11
N ILE A 273 17.60 -22.59 19.20
CA ILE A 273 17.33 -22.13 17.82
C ILE A 273 15.85 -22.29 17.43
N VAL A 274 15.14 -23.23 18.06
CA VAL A 274 13.72 -23.51 17.75
C VAL A 274 12.77 -22.36 18.16
N LEU A 275 13.15 -21.53 19.14
CA LEU A 275 12.30 -20.42 19.61
C LEU A 275 12.32 -19.21 18.67
N GLU A 276 13.37 -19.04 17.86
CA GLU A 276 13.55 -17.89 16.98
C GLU A 276 12.86 -18.12 15.62
N GLU A 277 12.85 -19.35 15.10
CA GLU A 277 12.06 -19.74 13.92
C GLU A 277 10.55 -19.68 14.16
N LEU A 278 10.08 -19.98 15.38
CA LEU A 278 8.65 -20.00 15.70
C LEU A 278 8.03 -18.59 15.77
N PHE A 279 8.84 -17.57 16.05
CA PHE A 279 8.38 -16.17 16.13
C PHE A 279 8.58 -15.36 14.83
N GLN A 280 9.45 -15.79 13.92
CA GLN A 280 9.66 -15.08 12.64
C GLN A 280 8.50 -15.25 11.65
N GLY A 281 7.56 -16.17 11.89
CA GLY A 281 6.41 -16.43 11.01
C GLY A 281 5.12 -15.65 11.33
N LEU A 282 5.05 -14.87 12.41
CA LEU A 282 3.83 -14.16 12.81
C LEU A 282 3.86 -12.70 12.32
N PRO A 283 3.03 -12.30 11.34
CA PRO A 283 3.11 -11.00 10.66
C PRO A 283 2.49 -9.86 11.50
N MET A 284 2.80 -9.80 12.80
CA MET A 284 2.27 -8.82 13.74
C MET A 284 2.59 -7.38 13.33
N GLU A 285 3.71 -7.15 12.63
CA GLU A 285 4.06 -5.82 12.12
C GLU A 285 3.21 -5.42 10.90
N LYS A 286 2.87 -6.38 10.02
CA LYS A 286 1.97 -6.14 8.88
C LYS A 286 0.56 -5.83 9.37
N TRP A 287 0.01 -6.63 10.29
CA TRP A 287 -1.29 -6.37 10.92
C TRP A 287 -1.31 -5.07 11.71
N ALA A 288 -0.20 -4.72 12.39
CA ALA A 288 -0.12 -3.45 13.10
C ALA A 288 -0.15 -2.24 12.16
N LYS A 289 0.47 -2.32 10.98
CA LYS A 289 0.44 -1.28 9.95
C LYS A 289 -0.94 -1.17 9.29
N GLU A 290 -1.59 -2.30 9.01
CA GLU A 290 -2.95 -2.37 8.47
C GLU A 290 -3.99 -1.75 9.42
N ILE A 291 -3.92 -2.09 10.72
CA ILE A 291 -4.76 -1.52 11.76
C ILE A 291 -4.49 -0.01 11.94
N GLU A 292 -3.23 0.42 11.79
CA GLU A 292 -2.86 1.84 11.88
C GLU A 292 -3.40 2.66 10.69
N ASN A 293 -3.42 2.07 9.49
CA ASN A 293 -3.89 2.69 8.25
C ASN A 293 -5.41 2.61 8.06
N SER A 294 -6.12 1.87 8.90
CA SER A 294 -7.57 1.73 8.86
C SER A 294 -8.32 3.02 9.25
N PRO A 295 -9.54 3.27 8.71
CA PRO A 295 -10.38 4.42 9.06
C PRO A 295 -10.68 4.53 10.57
N SER A 296 -10.95 5.73 11.07
CA SER A 296 -11.17 5.99 12.51
C SER A 296 -12.37 5.24 13.10
N GLU A 297 -13.43 5.04 12.33
CA GLU A 297 -14.61 4.27 12.73
C GLU A 297 -14.25 2.78 12.92
N THR A 298 -13.57 2.18 11.95
CA THR A 298 -13.08 0.79 12.02
C THR A 298 -12.18 0.59 13.24
N ARG A 299 -11.27 1.53 13.52
CA ARG A 299 -10.37 1.48 14.68
C ARG A 299 -11.10 1.55 16.02
N SER A 300 -12.19 2.31 16.08
CA SER A 300 -13.01 2.45 17.29
C SER A 300 -13.78 1.14 17.56
N THR A 301 -14.39 0.56 16.54
CA THR A 301 -15.03 -0.76 16.61
C THR A 301 -14.04 -1.85 17.01
N LEU A 302 -12.86 -1.87 16.38
CA LEU A 302 -11.79 -2.82 16.70
C LEU A 302 -11.34 -2.71 18.17
N MET A 303 -11.26 -1.49 18.70
CA MET A 303 -10.87 -1.26 20.09
C MET A 303 -11.90 -1.85 21.07
N VAL A 304 -13.19 -1.69 20.79
CA VAL A 304 -14.26 -2.27 21.61
C VAL A 304 -14.20 -3.80 21.57
N VAL A 305 -14.03 -4.40 20.39
CA VAL A 305 -13.88 -5.85 20.23
C VAL A 305 -12.67 -6.38 21.01
N ALA A 306 -11.52 -5.69 20.92
CA ALA A 306 -10.33 -6.07 21.65
C ALA A 306 -10.57 -6.06 23.16
N VAL A 307 -11.16 -4.98 23.70
CA VAL A 307 -11.48 -4.87 25.13
C VAL A 307 -12.43 -5.98 25.56
N LEU A 308 -13.46 -6.29 24.78
CA LEU A 308 -14.39 -7.40 25.07
C LEU A 308 -13.66 -8.74 25.14
N ILE A 309 -12.79 -9.04 24.17
CA ILE A 309 -11.98 -10.26 24.18
C ILE A 309 -11.07 -10.32 25.42
N ALA A 310 -10.42 -9.21 25.80
CA ALA A 310 -9.62 -9.15 27.02
C ALA A 310 -10.46 -9.40 28.29
N THR A 311 -11.68 -8.84 28.36
CA THR A 311 -12.56 -9.03 29.52
C THR A 311 -13.06 -10.47 29.66
N VAL A 312 -13.48 -11.10 28.56
CA VAL A 312 -13.97 -12.49 28.56
C VAL A 312 -12.84 -13.44 28.94
N THR A 313 -11.66 -13.26 28.34
CA THR A 313 -10.50 -14.11 28.62
C THR A 313 -10.01 -13.98 30.07
N PHE A 314 -10.03 -12.76 30.62
CA PHE A 314 -9.71 -12.51 32.03
C PHE A 314 -10.72 -13.14 32.99
N GLN A 315 -12.03 -13.06 32.71
CA GLN A 315 -13.07 -13.66 33.54
C GLN A 315 -13.00 -15.19 33.59
N VAL A 316 -12.68 -15.83 32.46
CA VAL A 316 -12.51 -17.29 32.40
C VAL A 316 -11.37 -17.79 33.29
N VAL A 317 -10.31 -16.99 33.48
CA VAL A 317 -9.23 -17.32 34.43
C VAL A 317 -9.73 -17.25 35.87
N LEU A 318 -10.52 -16.24 36.23
CA LEU A 318 -11.03 -16.08 37.60
C LEU A 318 -12.10 -17.12 37.97
N SER A 319 -12.79 -17.69 36.98
CA SER A 319 -13.89 -18.65 37.20
C SER A 319 -13.87 -19.74 36.13
N PRO A 320 -12.92 -20.69 36.19
CA PRO A 320 -12.84 -21.76 35.21
C PRO A 320 -14.06 -22.70 35.33
N PRO A 321 -14.55 -23.24 34.21
CA PRO A 321 -15.65 -24.20 34.20
C PRO A 321 -15.27 -25.48 34.96
N GLY A 322 -15.99 -25.77 36.04
CA GLY A 322 -15.80 -26.95 36.88
C GLY A 322 -15.87 -26.72 38.39
N GLY A 323 -15.76 -25.46 38.84
CA GLY A 323 -15.88 -25.10 40.26
C GLY A 323 -14.72 -25.56 41.13
N PHE A 324 -14.38 -24.79 42.16
CA PHE A 324 -13.37 -25.17 43.15
C PHE A 324 -13.94 -26.28 44.05
N SER A 325 -13.41 -27.51 43.93
CA SER A 325 -13.77 -28.59 44.86
C SER A 325 -12.93 -28.45 46.13
N GLU A 326 -13.53 -27.85 47.17
CA GLU A 326 -12.99 -27.85 48.52
C GLU A 326 -13.29 -29.19 49.20
N ASN A 327 -12.21 -29.96 49.42
CA ASN A 327 -12.01 -31.05 50.38
C ASN A 327 -12.94 -32.28 50.43
N GLY A 328 -12.29 -33.46 50.45
CA GLY A 328 -12.69 -34.57 51.32
C GLY A 328 -13.01 -35.89 50.61
N ASN A 329 -12.03 -36.82 50.62
CA ASN A 329 -12.18 -38.28 50.60
C ASN A 329 -13.17 -38.93 49.60
N ASN A 330 -12.64 -39.61 48.57
CA ASN A 330 -12.63 -41.10 48.49
C ASN A 330 -12.32 -41.61 47.07
N GLY A 331 -11.37 -42.55 47.01
CA GLY A 331 -11.58 -43.85 46.36
C GLY A 331 -11.76 -43.93 44.85
N LEU A 332 -10.65 -44.25 44.17
CA LEU A 332 -10.54 -45.22 43.06
C LEU A 332 -11.30 -45.05 41.73
N ILE A 333 -12.02 -43.94 41.47
CA ILE A 333 -12.61 -43.66 40.13
C ILE A 333 -11.91 -42.48 39.41
N SER A 334 -10.96 -41.80 40.05
CA SER A 334 -10.57 -40.44 39.66
C SER A 334 -9.36 -40.28 38.73
N SER A 335 -8.57 -41.30 38.38
CA SER A 335 -7.28 -41.06 37.71
C SER A 335 -7.35 -40.79 36.19
N ALA A 336 -8.29 -41.42 35.47
CA ALA A 336 -8.46 -41.20 34.02
C ALA A 336 -9.31 -39.95 33.72
N LEU A 337 -10.36 -39.71 34.50
CA LEU A 337 -11.20 -38.51 34.41
C LEU A 337 -10.41 -37.25 34.86
N SER A 338 -9.52 -37.38 35.84
CA SER A 338 -8.60 -36.31 36.28
C SER A 338 -7.59 -35.91 35.20
N LYS A 339 -7.01 -36.88 34.46
CA LYS A 339 -6.05 -36.56 33.39
C LYS A 339 -6.72 -35.86 32.20
N GLY A 340 -7.91 -36.29 31.82
CA GLY A 340 -8.70 -35.62 30.77
C GLY A 340 -9.12 -34.21 31.16
N TYR A 341 -9.56 -34.03 32.41
CA TYR A 341 -9.91 -32.71 32.95
C TYR A 341 -8.68 -31.79 33.08
N LEU A 342 -7.54 -32.32 33.52
CA LEU A 342 -6.28 -31.57 33.60
C LEU A 342 -5.78 -31.16 32.20
N ALA A 343 -5.85 -32.06 31.21
CA ALA A 343 -5.50 -31.75 29.82
C ALA A 343 -6.43 -30.69 29.23
N PHE A 344 -7.72 -30.73 29.56
CA PHE A 344 -8.69 -29.70 29.19
C PHE A 344 -8.36 -28.35 29.82
N LEU A 345 -8.04 -28.31 31.12
CA LEU A 345 -7.64 -27.07 31.80
C LEU A 345 -6.34 -26.49 31.26
N ILE A 346 -5.36 -27.34 30.92
CA ILE A 346 -4.10 -26.92 30.27
C ILE A 346 -4.39 -26.32 28.89
N LEU A 347 -5.17 -27.00 28.05
CA LEU A 347 -5.54 -26.51 26.73
C LEU A 347 -6.33 -25.19 26.82
N LEU A 348 -7.26 -25.10 27.76
CA LEU A 348 -8.03 -23.89 28.04
C LEU A 348 -7.10 -22.74 28.45
N SER A 349 -6.14 -22.98 29.34
CA SER A 349 -5.17 -21.98 29.79
C SER A 349 -4.30 -21.46 28.63
N ILE A 350 -3.83 -22.36 27.75
CA ILE A 350 -3.02 -21.99 26.58
C ILE A 350 -3.83 -21.14 25.60
N MET A 351 -5.02 -21.59 25.21
CA MET A 351 -5.87 -20.87 24.26
C MET A 351 -6.34 -19.52 24.82
N ASN A 352 -6.64 -19.47 26.12
CA ASN A 352 -7.03 -18.24 26.80
C ASN A 352 -5.87 -17.23 26.88
N SER A 353 -4.65 -17.70 27.11
CA SER A 353 -3.43 -16.87 27.11
C SER A 353 -3.16 -16.25 25.73
N ILE A 354 -3.37 -17.01 24.66
CA ILE A 354 -3.25 -16.51 23.29
C ILE A 354 -4.30 -15.43 23.00
N GLY A 355 -5.56 -15.67 23.37
CA GLY A 355 -6.65 -14.70 23.18
C GLY A 355 -6.44 -13.39 23.95
N PHE A 356 -5.99 -13.50 25.20
CA PHE A 356 -5.68 -12.32 26.03
C PHE A 356 -4.52 -11.51 25.44
N MET A 357 -3.48 -12.18 24.94
CA MET A 357 -2.29 -11.51 24.38
C MET A 357 -2.51 -10.85 23.03
N THR A 358 -3.26 -11.50 22.15
CA THR A 358 -3.63 -10.90 20.86
C THR A 358 -4.48 -9.65 21.09
N SER A 359 -5.41 -9.68 22.05
CA SER A 359 -6.19 -8.50 22.46
C SER A 359 -5.33 -7.37 23.01
N ILE A 360 -4.38 -7.64 23.92
CA ILE A 360 -3.50 -6.59 24.47
C ILE A 360 -2.59 -5.99 23.40
N ALA A 361 -2.03 -6.81 22.51
CA ALA A 361 -1.22 -6.34 21.41
C ALA A 361 -2.03 -5.37 20.51
N MET A 362 -3.28 -5.73 20.22
CA MET A 362 -4.22 -4.93 19.45
C MET A 362 -4.59 -3.61 20.13
N ILE A 363 -4.93 -3.63 21.43
CA ILE A 363 -5.18 -2.42 22.24
C ILE A 363 -3.96 -1.49 22.22
N THR A 364 -2.76 -2.07 22.34
CA THR A 364 -1.49 -1.32 22.36
C THR A 364 -1.19 -0.65 21.01
N VAL A 365 -1.50 -1.33 19.89
CA VAL A 365 -1.35 -0.76 18.53
C VAL A 365 -2.37 0.37 18.30
N LEU A 366 -3.64 0.13 18.62
CA LEU A 366 -4.74 1.08 18.39
C LEU A 366 -4.59 2.38 19.19
N THR A 367 -4.04 2.30 20.40
CA THR A 367 -3.85 3.46 21.30
C THR A 367 -2.59 4.28 21.01
N ARG A 368 -1.74 3.92 20.03
CA ARG A 368 -0.45 4.58 19.72
C ARG A 368 -0.54 6.08 19.42
N ARG A 369 -1.66 6.56 18.88
CA ARG A 369 -1.88 7.97 18.50
C ARG A 369 -2.53 8.83 19.60
N SER A 370 -2.97 8.24 20.72
CA SER A 370 -3.64 8.97 21.79
C SER A 370 -2.68 9.86 22.60
N PRO A 371 -3.12 10.99 23.19
CA PRO A 371 -2.29 11.86 24.03
C PRO A 371 -1.95 11.24 25.40
N LEU A 372 -2.68 10.21 25.85
CA LEU A 372 -2.56 9.57 27.18
C LEU A 372 -1.66 8.31 27.17
N LYS A 373 -0.53 8.38 26.47
CA LYS A 373 0.32 7.19 26.17
C LYS A 373 0.91 6.53 27.41
N ALA A 374 1.33 7.31 28.41
CA ALA A 374 1.99 6.78 29.60
C ALA A 374 1.02 6.07 30.58
N PRO A 375 -0.10 6.68 31.02
CA PRO A 375 -0.99 6.04 32.00
C PRO A 375 -1.68 4.79 31.45
N MET A 376 -2.11 4.79 30.17
CA MET A 376 -2.73 3.60 29.57
C MET A 376 -1.76 2.42 29.46
N ARG A 377 -0.48 2.67 29.19
CA ARG A 377 0.54 1.62 29.11
C ARG A 377 0.87 1.04 30.49
N ILE A 378 0.89 1.87 31.53
CA ILE A 378 1.05 1.40 32.91
C ILE A 378 -0.14 0.52 33.32
N ALA A 379 -1.36 0.90 32.95
CA ALA A 379 -2.55 0.09 33.19
C ALA A 379 -2.50 -1.27 32.47
N VAL A 380 -2.10 -1.29 31.20
CA VAL A 380 -1.91 -2.54 30.43
C VAL A 380 -0.83 -3.43 31.06
N LEU A 381 0.29 -2.85 31.49
CA LEU A 381 1.37 -3.59 32.16
C LEU A 381 0.90 -4.19 33.49
N SER A 382 0.15 -3.42 34.29
CA SER A 382 -0.45 -3.91 35.53
C SER A 382 -1.43 -5.06 35.26
N MET A 383 -2.25 -4.94 34.22
CA MET A 383 -3.24 -5.95 33.83
C MET A 383 -2.56 -7.27 33.41
N VAL A 384 -1.47 -7.19 32.65
CA VAL A 384 -0.64 -8.35 32.28
C VAL A 384 -0.02 -9.01 33.51
N ALA A 385 0.52 -8.23 34.44
CA ALA A 385 1.11 -8.76 35.67
C ALA A 385 0.07 -9.50 36.51
N THR A 386 -1.14 -8.94 36.68
CA THR A 386 -2.24 -9.61 37.40
C THR A 386 -2.67 -10.90 36.72
N TYR A 387 -2.74 -10.92 35.38
CA TYR A 387 -3.07 -12.14 34.62
C TYR A 387 -2.05 -13.26 34.83
N LEU A 388 -0.75 -12.93 34.81
CA LEU A 388 0.32 -13.88 35.08
C LEU A 388 0.23 -14.46 36.49
N CYS A 389 -0.02 -13.62 37.49
CA CYS A 389 -0.24 -14.08 38.87
C CYS A 389 -1.43 -15.05 38.96
N SER A 390 -2.56 -14.73 38.32
CA SER A 390 -3.74 -15.61 38.31
C SER A 390 -3.47 -16.97 37.65
N ILE A 391 -2.77 -17.00 36.52
CA ILE A 391 -2.40 -18.27 35.86
C ILE A 391 -1.46 -19.11 36.72
N THR A 392 -0.45 -18.48 37.33
CA THR A 392 0.51 -19.18 38.20
C THR A 392 -0.17 -19.81 39.42
N TYR A 393 -1.26 -19.21 39.90
CA TYR A 393 -2.03 -19.73 41.03
C TYR A 393 -2.89 -20.95 40.66
N ILE A 394 -3.42 -20.99 39.43
CA ILE A 394 -4.32 -22.05 38.98
C ILE A 394 -3.57 -23.33 38.60
N ASP A 395 -2.38 -23.22 38.02
CA ASP A 395 -1.56 -24.37 37.62
C ASP A 395 -0.48 -24.68 38.68
N SER A 396 -0.92 -25.23 39.81
CA SER A 396 -0.03 -25.71 40.87
C SER A 396 0.56 -27.11 40.57
N GLY A 397 0.31 -27.67 39.37
CA GLY A 397 0.62 -29.06 39.02
C GLY A 397 1.81 -29.21 38.07
N SER A 398 2.01 -28.30 37.11
CA SER A 398 3.16 -28.33 36.20
C SER A 398 3.73 -26.93 35.91
N PRO A 399 4.80 -26.49 36.59
CA PRO A 399 5.32 -25.13 36.47
C PRO A 399 5.85 -24.78 35.07
N VAL A 400 6.07 -25.78 34.20
CA VAL A 400 6.70 -25.61 32.89
C VAL A 400 5.84 -24.77 31.95
N ILE A 401 4.53 -25.03 31.87
CA ILE A 401 3.65 -24.32 30.91
C ILE A 401 3.47 -22.87 31.35
N VAL A 402 3.24 -22.66 32.65
CA VAL A 402 3.21 -21.34 33.28
C VAL A 402 4.49 -20.57 33.02
N THR A 403 5.66 -21.21 33.20
CA THR A 403 6.95 -20.54 32.96
C THR A 403 7.16 -20.17 31.50
N VAL A 404 6.73 -21.01 30.56
CA VAL A 404 6.84 -20.74 29.13
C VAL A 404 5.91 -19.61 28.72
N VAL A 405 4.65 -19.64 29.16
CA VAL A 405 3.70 -18.55 28.91
C VAL A 405 4.18 -17.25 29.55
N ALA A 406 4.65 -17.28 30.81
CA ALA A 406 5.21 -16.12 31.49
C ALA A 406 6.44 -15.56 30.75
N LEU A 407 7.35 -16.43 30.26
CA LEU A 407 8.51 -16.02 29.46
C LEU A 407 8.08 -15.37 28.14
N LEU A 408 7.10 -15.93 27.43
CA LEU A 408 6.57 -15.36 26.19
C LEU A 408 5.89 -14.00 26.40
N MET A 409 5.23 -13.82 27.54
CA MET A 409 4.60 -12.55 27.90
C MET A 409 5.66 -11.50 28.26
N LEU A 410 6.71 -11.92 28.96
CA LEU A 410 7.79 -11.06 29.43
C LEU A 410 8.71 -10.64 28.28
N THR A 411 8.95 -11.51 27.29
CA THR A 411 9.68 -11.16 26.06
C THR A 411 8.94 -10.12 25.22
N LEU A 412 7.62 -10.24 25.06
CA LEU A 412 6.81 -9.25 24.34
C LEU A 412 6.80 -7.88 25.02
N LEU A 413 6.79 -7.84 26.36
CA LEU A 413 6.95 -6.58 27.12
C LEU A 413 8.36 -5.99 26.96
N LEU A 414 9.39 -6.83 26.92
CA LEU A 414 10.78 -6.42 26.68
C LEU A 414 10.97 -5.84 25.27
N LEU A 415 10.39 -6.46 24.25
CA LEU A 415 10.38 -5.96 22.87
C LEU A 415 9.72 -4.59 22.76
N GLN A 416 8.60 -4.37 23.47
CA GLN A 416 7.96 -3.05 23.54
C GLN A 416 8.86 -2.01 24.21
N TRP A 417 9.57 -2.37 25.28
CA TRP A 417 10.48 -1.47 25.98
C TRP A 417 11.73 -1.12 25.15
N ILE A 418 12.33 -2.11 24.47
CA ILE A 418 13.49 -1.91 23.59
C ILE A 418 13.15 -0.97 22.44
N ASN A 419 11.99 -1.14 21.80
CA ASN A 419 11.56 -0.27 20.70
C ASN A 419 11.40 1.20 21.15
N LEU A 420 10.95 1.42 22.39
CA LEU A 420 10.87 2.77 22.98
C LEU A 420 12.25 3.38 23.25
N LYS A 421 13.18 2.59 23.81
CA LYS A 421 14.53 3.06 24.13
C LYS A 421 15.32 3.36 22.85
N LEU A 422 15.19 2.52 21.83
CA LEU A 422 15.81 2.71 20.52
C LEU A 422 15.29 3.99 19.84
N ARG A 423 13.97 4.22 19.82
CA ARG A 423 13.40 5.46 19.27
C ARG A 423 13.77 6.71 20.07
N SER A 424 13.86 6.61 21.40
CA SER A 424 14.33 7.72 22.25
C SER A 424 15.81 8.02 22.02
N LEU A 425 16.63 7.03 21.69
CA LEU A 425 18.05 7.21 21.39
C LEU A 425 18.23 7.80 19.98
N ILE A 426 17.48 7.30 18.99
CA ILE A 426 17.49 7.83 17.62
C ILE A 426 17.07 9.32 17.60
N LYS A 427 16.06 9.71 18.38
CA LYS A 427 15.65 11.12 18.54
C LYS A 427 16.63 12.02 19.30
N LYS A 428 17.65 11.45 19.95
CA LYS A 428 18.74 12.21 20.58
C LYS A 428 19.98 12.29 19.69
N LEU A 429 20.02 11.49 18.62
CA LEU A 429 21.13 11.39 17.67
C LEU A 429 20.87 12.13 16.35
N LEU A 430 19.60 12.31 15.97
CA LEU A 430 19.12 13.37 15.08
C LEU A 430 18.75 14.60 15.89
#